data_AF-A0A396GPQ5-F1
#
_entry.id   AF-A0A396GPQ5-F1
#
_cell.length_a   1.000
_cell.length_b   1.000
_cell.length_c   1.000
_cell.angle_alpha   90.00
_cell.angle_beta   90.00
_cell.angle_gamma   90.00
#
_symmetry.space_group_name_H-M   'P 1'
#
loop_
_entity.id
_entity.type
_entity.pdbx_description
1 polymer ?
#
loop_
_entity_poly.entity_id
_entity_poly.type
_entity_poly.pdbx_seq_one_letter_code
_entity_poly.pdbx_strand_id
1 'polypeptide(L)'
;MISAEAPILFAKACEMFIMELATRSWANAEVNKRNTLQKTDIASAVSSNAVFDFLVDIVPREKTMERDIFMGIPRRENVRVNGQFPP
;
A
#
# COMPACT_ATOMS: atom_id res chain seq x y z
N MET A 1 -30.18 -11.84 -10.14
CA MET A 1 -30.08 -10.43 -10.56
C MET A 1 -29.76 -9.61 -9.32
N ILE A 2 -28.80 -8.69 -9.38
CA ILE A 2 -28.45 -7.81 -8.24
C ILE A 2 -29.42 -6.61 -8.23
N SER A 3 -29.85 -6.16 -7.04
CA SER A 3 -30.69 -4.96 -6.89
C SER A 3 -29.99 -3.70 -7.41
N ALA A 4 -30.72 -2.80 -8.06
CA ALA A 4 -30.19 -1.54 -8.58
C ALA A 4 -29.57 -0.64 -7.48
N GLU A 5 -30.00 -0.79 -6.23
CA GLU A 5 -29.49 -0.03 -5.09
C GLU A 5 -28.12 -0.52 -4.60
N ALA A 6 -27.79 -1.80 -4.83
CA ALA A 6 -26.58 -2.40 -4.29
C ALA A 6 -25.30 -1.72 -4.82
N PRO A 7 -25.12 -1.46 -6.13
CA PRO A 7 -23.95 -0.72 -6.63
C PRO A 7 -23.82 0.70 -6.05
N ILE A 8 -24.94 1.38 -5.78
CA ILE A 8 -24.95 2.74 -5.22
C ILE A 8 -24.41 2.72 -3.78
N LEU A 9 -24.90 1.77 -2.97
CA LEU A 9 -24.43 1.60 -1.60
C LEU A 9 -22.96 1.17 -1.56
N PHE A 10 -22.53 0.26 -2.43
CA PHE A 10 -21.14 -0.14 -2.51
C PHE A 10 -20.23 1.01 -2.93
N ALA A 11 -20.63 1.86 -3.87
CA ALA A 11 -19.84 3.04 -4.24
C ALA A 11 -19.59 3.94 -3.02
N LYS A 12 -20.63 4.18 -2.20
CA LYS A 12 -20.47 5.00 -1.00
C LYS A 12 -19.64 4.31 0.08
N ALA A 13 -19.84 3.01 0.28
CA ALA A 13 -19.03 2.22 1.21
C ALA A 13 -17.55 2.20 0.80
N CYS A 14 -17.26 2.06 -0.51
CA CYS A 14 -15.90 2.11 -1.04
C CYS A 14 -15.25 3.48 -0.82
N GLU A 15 -16.01 4.57 -1.01
CA GLU A 15 -15.53 5.93 -0.72
C GLU A 15 -15.13 6.08 0.76
N MET A 16 -16.01 5.64 1.67
CA MET A 16 -15.73 5.65 3.11
C MET A 16 -14.54 4.76 3.47
N PHE A 17 -14.44 3.57 2.86
CA PHE A 17 -13.34 2.64 3.06
C PHE A 17 -11.99 3.24 2.63
N ILE A 18 -11.92 3.86 1.45
CA ILE A 18 -10.69 4.49 0.95
C ILE A 18 -10.27 5.62 1.89
N MET A 19 -11.22 6.46 2.32
CA MET A 19 -10.93 7.57 3.22
C MET A 19 -10.39 7.08 4.57
N GLU A 20 -11.05 6.09 5.19
CA GLU A 20 -10.64 5.53 6.47
C GLU A 20 -9.24 4.89 6.40
N LEU A 21 -8.97 4.10 5.35
CA LEU A 21 -7.67 3.48 5.15
C LEU A 21 -6.58 4.54 4.94
N ALA A 22 -6.86 5.57 4.15
CA ALA A 22 -5.92 6.66 3.88
C ALA A 22 -5.59 7.45 5.15
N THR A 23 -6.59 7.82 5.95
CA THR A 23 -6.40 8.56 7.21
C THR A 23 -5.56 7.76 8.21
N ARG A 24 -5.85 6.47 8.39
CA ARG A 24 -5.05 5.60 9.27
C ARG A 24 -3.62 5.41 8.78
N SER A 25 -3.45 5.24 7.47
CA SER A 25 -2.11 5.15 6.88
C SER A 25 -1.35 6.45 7.06
N TRP A 26 -2.00 7.60 6.88
CA TRP A 26 -1.38 8.90 7.07
C TRP A 26 -0.90 9.14 8.50
N ALA A 27 -1.67 8.72 9.51
CA ALA A 27 -1.24 8.79 10.91
C ALA A 27 0.11 8.08 11.15
N ASN A 28 0.37 6.95 10.46
CA ASN A 28 1.67 6.27 10.53
C ASN A 28 2.78 7.07 9.84
N ALA A 29 2.50 7.76 8.74
CA ALA A 29 3.46 8.64 8.08
C ALA A 29 3.81 9.84 8.98
N GLU A 30 2.81 10.43 9.65
CA GLU A 30 2.98 11.55 10.59
C GLU A 30 3.83 11.17 11.79
N VAL A 31 3.60 9.99 12.39
CA VAL A 31 4.44 9.46 13.49
C VAL A 31 5.91 9.34 13.04
N ASN A 32 6.12 8.97 11.78
CA ASN A 32 7.45 8.88 11.17
C ASN A 32 8.00 10.23 10.65
N LYS A 33 7.30 11.34 10.91
CA LYS A 33 7.64 12.70 10.44
C LYS A 33 7.80 12.80 8.92
N ARG A 34 7.07 11.98 8.18
CA ARG A 34 7.06 11.97 6.72
C ARG A 34 5.83 12.70 6.20
N ASN A 35 6.05 13.52 5.16
CA ASN A 35 4.98 14.17 4.40
C ASN A 35 4.64 13.39 3.11
N THR A 36 5.02 12.12 3.05
CA THR A 36 4.79 11.24 1.91
C THR A 36 4.35 9.89 2.44
N LEU A 37 3.18 9.45 1.98
CA LEU A 37 2.60 8.16 2.32
C LEU A 37 3.38 7.04 1.61
N GLN A 38 3.77 6.00 2.35
CA GLN A 38 4.50 4.86 1.84
C GLN A 38 3.67 3.57 1.98
N LYS A 39 4.05 2.53 1.22
CA LYS A 39 3.41 1.21 1.29
C LYS A 39 3.51 0.60 2.70
N THR A 40 4.56 0.93 3.44
CA THR A 40 4.81 0.51 4.82
C THR A 40 3.80 1.08 5.80
N ASP A 41 3.32 2.31 5.57
CA ASP A 41 2.25 2.94 6.35
C ASP A 41 0.93 2.20 6.18
N ILE A 42 0.61 1.86 4.94
CA ILE A 42 -0.60 1.09 4.59
C ILE A 42 -0.53 -0.30 5.22
N ALA A 43 0.61 -0.99 5.07
CA ALA A 43 0.81 -2.30 5.69
C ALA A 43 0.66 -2.26 7.22
N SER A 44 1.13 -1.18 7.87
CA SER A 44 0.98 -0.98 9.31
C SER A 44 -0.47 -0.69 9.72
N ALA A 45 -1.18 0.13 8.95
CA ALA A 45 -2.60 0.42 9.17
C ALA A 45 -3.48 -0.82 8.99
N VAL A 46 -3.21 -1.63 7.97
CA VAL A 46 -3.91 -2.90 7.73
C VAL A 46 -3.63 -3.90 8.85
N SER A 47 -2.37 -4.03 9.27
CA SER A 47 -1.97 -4.98 10.32
C SER A 47 -2.52 -4.64 11.70
N SER A 48 -2.86 -3.38 11.96
CA SER A 48 -3.32 -2.90 13.27
C SER A 48 -4.84 -2.89 13.44
N ASN A 49 -5.61 -3.18 12.38
CA ASN A 49 -7.07 -3.15 12.41
C ASN A 49 -7.67 -4.44 11.84
N ALA A 50 -8.37 -5.21 12.68
CA ALA A 50 -9.02 -6.45 12.29
C ALA A 50 -10.08 -6.30 11.17
N VAL A 51 -10.67 -5.10 11.01
CA VAL A 51 -11.61 -4.81 9.91
C VAL A 51 -10.92 -4.93 8.54
N PHE A 52 -9.60 -4.76 8.47
CA PHE A 52 -8.82 -4.83 7.24
C PHE A 52 -8.18 -6.21 6.99
N ASP A 53 -8.57 -7.25 7.73
CA ASP A 53 -7.97 -8.60 7.58
C ASP A 53 -8.16 -9.18 6.17
N PHE A 54 -9.23 -8.78 5.46
CA PHE A 54 -9.46 -9.16 4.07
C PHE A 54 -8.37 -8.65 3.09
N LEU A 55 -7.47 -7.75 3.53
CA LEU A 55 -6.37 -7.22 2.73
C LEU A 55 -5.03 -7.93 2.97
N VAL A 56 -4.95 -8.91 3.88
CA VAL A 56 -3.69 -9.56 4.26
C VAL A 56 -2.97 -10.20 3.07
N ASP A 57 -3.71 -10.82 2.15
CA ASP A 57 -3.14 -11.46 0.96
C ASP A 57 -2.83 -10.47 -0.17
N ILE A 58 -3.29 -9.23 -0.06
CA ILE A 58 -3.15 -8.19 -1.08
C ILE A 58 -2.04 -7.20 -0.73
N VAL A 59 -1.92 -6.85 0.55
CA VAL A 59 -1.00 -5.81 1.04
C VAL A 59 0.29 -6.47 1.55
N PRO A 60 1.40 -6.41 0.79
CA PRO A 60 2.63 -7.07 1.17
C PRO A 60 3.25 -6.41 2.41
N ARG A 61 3.51 -7.22 3.42
CA ARG A 61 4.27 -6.81 4.61
C ARG A 61 5.77 -6.84 4.27
N GLU A 62 6.56 -5.92 4.81
CA GLU A 62 8.02 -5.81 4.52
C GLU A 62 8.79 -7.12 4.70
N LYS A 63 8.39 -8.00 5.63
CA LYS A 63 9.02 -9.32 5.83
C LYS A 63 8.70 -10.33 4.71
N THR A 64 7.69 -10.08 3.89
CA THR A 64 7.23 -10.93 2.77
C THR A 64 7.66 -10.36 1.42
N MET A 65 8.21 -9.14 1.37
CA MET A 65 8.67 -8.50 0.12
C MET A 65 9.81 -9.24 -0.58
N GLU A 66 10.45 -10.21 0.07
CA GLU A 66 11.56 -10.97 -0.54
C GLU A 66 11.14 -12.25 -1.27
N ARG A 67 9.95 -12.83 -1.03
CA ARG A 67 9.67 -14.19 -1.53
C ARG A 67 8.62 -14.29 -2.64
N ASP A 68 7.51 -13.57 -2.58
CA ASP A 68 6.35 -14.00 -3.39
C ASP A 68 5.94 -13.06 -4.54
N ILE A 69 6.32 -11.77 -4.52
CA ILE A 69 5.88 -10.81 -5.57
C ILE A 69 6.96 -10.57 -6.64
N PHE A 70 8.23 -10.86 -6.33
CA PHE A 70 9.37 -10.42 -7.15
C PHE A 70 10.08 -11.54 -7.92
N MET A 71 9.54 -12.77 -7.95
CA MET A 71 10.12 -13.89 -8.73
C MET A 71 10.12 -13.68 -10.27
N GLY A 72 9.53 -12.58 -10.78
CA GLY A 72 9.46 -12.31 -12.23
C GLY A 72 9.88 -10.90 -12.67
N ILE A 73 10.29 -10.01 -11.77
CA ILE A 73 10.70 -8.64 -12.15
C ILE A 73 12.20 -8.49 -11.82
N PRO A 74 13.08 -8.16 -12.76
CA PRO A 74 14.47 -7.89 -12.43
C PRO A 74 14.55 -6.63 -11.56
N ARG A 75 15.22 -6.74 -10.40
CA ARG A 75 15.47 -5.63 -9.49
C ARG A 75 16.30 -4.64 -10.29
N ARG A 76 15.76 -3.45 -10.61
CA ARG A 76 16.56 -2.37 -11.18
C ARG A 76 17.68 -2.10 -10.18
N GLU A 77 18.88 -2.55 -10.52
CA GLU A 77 20.09 -2.24 -9.79
C GLU A 77 20.23 -0.72 -9.80
N ASN A 78 20.38 -0.12 -8.62
CA ASN A 78 20.68 1.30 -8.51
C ASN A 78 22.04 1.52 -9.14
N VAL A 79 22.06 1.89 -10.42
CA VAL A 79 23.27 2.34 -11.12
C VAL A 79 23.78 3.54 -10.33
N ARG A 80 24.84 3.30 -9.55
CA ARG A 80 25.61 4.37 -8.95
C ARG A 80 26.18 5.17 -10.12
N VAL A 81 25.59 6.33 -10.40
CA VAL A 81 26.14 7.30 -11.36
C VAL A 81 27.36 7.94 -10.69
N ASN A 82 28.41 7.14 -10.50
CA ASN A 82 29.72 7.62 -10.10
C ASN A 82 30.44 8.06 -11.36
N GLY A 83 30.17 9.30 -11.78
CA GLY A 83 31.13 10.23 -12.36
C GLY A 83 32.19 9.72 -13.34
N GLN A 84 31.81 9.02 -14.42
CA GLN A 84 32.74 8.78 -15.53
C GLN A 84 32.04 9.02 -16.87
N PHE A 85 32.30 10.19 -17.46
CA PHE A 85 32.18 10.43 -18.90
C PHE A 85 33.58 10.28 -19.49
N PRO A 86 33.88 9.25 -20.31
CA PRO A 86 35.04 9.27 -21.19
C PRO A 86 34.69 10.08 -22.47
N PRO A 87 35.70 10.58 -23.20
CA PRO A 87 35.63 11.77 -24.06
C PRO A 87 34.65 11.68 -25.23
#